data_AF-A0A6G3XCT3-F1
#
_entry.id   AF-A0A6G3XCT3-F1
#
_cell.length_a   1.000
_cell.length_b   1.000
_cell.length_c   1.000
_cell.angle_alpha   90.00
_cell.angle_beta   90.00
_cell.angle_gamma   90.00
#
_symmetry.space_group_name_H-M   'P 1'
#
loop_
_entity.id
_entity.type
_entity.pdbx_description
1 polymer ?
#
loop_
_entity_poly.entity_id
_entity_poly.type
_entity_poly.pdbx_seq_one_letter_code
_entity_poly.pdbx_strand_id
1 'polypeptide(L)'
;WWTEPRPAEDGRRALMRRRADGTTAPALPAPWNTRSRVIEYGGQPWAGTVREDGELLVVFVHFTDQRLYAYAPDGPDEPWPLTPVSDVGGGLRWVDPQVRPEHGAAGEVWCVLEEFTGPAPTDVRRVVAAVPLDGSAADDRAAVRELSDDRHRFVTGPKVSHDGRRAAWIAWDHPRMPWDGTVVMLAEVDEAGGFTGVRPLVGDLDESVCQVEWDRDGSLLFVSDLADWWELQRIRPDAAPGGVVPSSRLLPPRGEEFGGPLWKIGLRWFHPLDNGLIAVLHGRGGMRLGILDPETGELADVPGPWTSWADTLAVHGSRVVGVAASPRSGPEVVELDTATGRTRVIGAPHHDAVDPAYYPVPEDRTFTGPDGREIHAHIYPPHSPDRTGPEGEKPPYVVWAHGGPTGHAPLVLDLEIAYFTS
;
A
#
# COMPACT_ATOMS: atom_id res chain seq x y z
N TRP A 1 13.88 -0.11 0.61
CA TRP A 1 13.62 -0.72 -0.71
C TRP A 1 12.29 -0.17 -1.22
N TRP A 2 12.12 -0.04 -2.53
CA TRP A 2 10.87 0.43 -3.16
C TRP A 2 10.81 -0.07 -4.61
N THR A 3 9.68 0.07 -5.30
CA THR A 3 9.59 -0.23 -6.73
C THR A 3 9.56 1.04 -7.57
N GLU A 4 10.22 1.01 -8.73
CA GLU A 4 10.21 2.12 -9.70
C GLU A 4 9.78 1.64 -11.09
N PRO A 5 9.06 2.46 -11.87
CA PRO A 5 8.84 2.16 -13.28
C PRO A 5 10.15 2.18 -14.07
N ARG A 6 10.25 1.30 -15.08
CA ARG A 6 11.27 1.35 -16.13
C ARG A 6 10.58 1.31 -17.51
N PRO A 7 10.08 2.45 -18.00
CA PRO A 7 9.37 2.51 -19.28
C PRO A 7 10.22 2.00 -20.46
N ALA A 8 11.52 2.31 -20.46
CA ALA A 8 12.47 1.90 -21.49
C ALA A 8 12.93 0.42 -21.38
N GLU A 9 12.52 -0.30 -20.33
CA GLU A 9 12.85 -1.71 -20.12
C GLU A 9 11.57 -2.55 -20.15
N ASP A 10 10.86 -2.52 -21.29
CA ASP A 10 9.57 -3.19 -21.52
C ASP A 10 8.49 -2.85 -20.48
N GLY A 11 8.55 -1.65 -19.91
CA GLY A 11 7.58 -1.17 -18.93
C GLY A 11 7.61 -1.94 -17.60
N ARG A 12 8.70 -2.65 -17.28
CA ARG A 12 8.82 -3.40 -16.01
C ARG A 12 8.82 -2.49 -14.78
N ARG A 13 8.54 -3.06 -13.61
CA ARG A 13 8.77 -2.45 -12.30
C ARG A 13 10.04 -3.01 -11.69
N ALA A 14 11.06 -2.16 -11.52
CA ALA A 14 12.32 -2.54 -10.90
C ALA A 14 12.23 -2.44 -9.38
N LEU A 15 12.70 -3.45 -8.66
CA LEU A 15 12.88 -3.37 -7.21
C LEU A 15 14.21 -2.68 -6.90
N MET A 16 14.14 -1.53 -6.24
CA MET A 16 15.27 -0.68 -5.89
C MET A 16 15.73 -0.93 -4.46
N ARG A 17 17.06 -1.04 -4.30
CA ARG A 17 17.73 -1.14 -3.02
C ARG A 17 18.54 0.12 -2.77
N ARG A 18 18.30 0.73 -1.61
CA ARG A 18 19.17 1.75 -1.02
C ARG A 18 19.88 1.18 0.19
N ARG A 19 21.21 1.33 0.22
CA ARG A 19 22.05 0.92 1.36
C ARG A 19 22.22 2.07 2.37
N ALA A 20 22.75 1.75 3.54
CA ALA A 20 22.97 2.73 4.61
C ALA A 20 23.96 3.85 4.21
N ASP A 21 24.92 3.54 3.34
CA ASP A 21 25.87 4.49 2.76
C ASP A 21 25.24 5.45 1.72
N GLY A 22 23.95 5.27 1.41
CA GLY A 22 23.22 6.07 0.43
C GLY A 22 23.29 5.55 -1.01
N THR A 23 24.10 4.51 -1.28
CA THR A 23 24.14 3.90 -2.62
C THR A 23 22.78 3.30 -2.97
N THR A 24 22.33 3.57 -4.19
CA THR A 24 21.03 3.14 -4.70
C THR A 24 21.19 2.46 -6.05
N ALA A 25 20.65 1.25 -6.19
CA ALA A 25 20.68 0.48 -7.44
C ALA A 25 19.48 -0.48 -7.52
N PRO A 26 19.09 -0.94 -8.72
CA PRO A 26 18.18 -2.08 -8.85
C PRO A 26 18.77 -3.29 -8.13
N ALA A 27 17.95 -3.96 -7.33
CA ALA A 27 18.31 -5.22 -6.70
C ALA A 27 18.17 -6.40 -7.65
N LEU A 28 17.24 -6.31 -8.61
CA LEU A 28 16.99 -7.33 -9.61
C LEU A 28 17.31 -6.75 -11.01
N PRO A 29 18.16 -7.40 -11.81
CA PRO A 29 18.40 -6.98 -13.19
C PRO A 29 17.16 -7.23 -14.06
N ALA A 30 17.12 -6.65 -15.27
CA ALA A 30 16.16 -7.08 -16.28
C ALA A 30 16.40 -8.58 -16.62
N PRO A 31 15.34 -9.36 -16.94
CA PRO A 31 13.96 -8.94 -17.21
C PRO A 31 13.02 -8.96 -15.99
N TRP A 32 13.55 -9.08 -14.75
CA TRP A 32 12.71 -9.19 -13.56
C TRP A 32 11.79 -7.98 -13.38
N ASN A 33 10.50 -8.28 -13.27
CA ASN A 33 9.40 -7.33 -13.20
C ASN A 33 8.61 -7.57 -11.92
N THR A 34 8.81 -6.75 -10.89
CA THR A 34 8.26 -6.92 -9.55
C THR A 34 6.82 -6.36 -9.48
N ARG A 35 5.85 -7.13 -10.00
CA ARG A 35 4.44 -6.73 -10.08
C ARG A 35 3.52 -7.95 -10.08
N SER A 36 2.43 -7.87 -9.31
CA SER A 36 1.36 -8.86 -9.27
C SER A 36 0.15 -8.44 -10.12
N ARG A 37 -0.66 -9.42 -10.55
CA ARG A 37 -1.96 -9.24 -11.21
C ARG A 37 -3.14 -9.63 -10.33
N VAL A 38 -2.95 -9.90 -9.04
CA VAL A 38 -4.09 -10.12 -8.12
C VAL A 38 -5.06 -8.94 -8.28
N ILE A 39 -6.35 -9.24 -8.40
CA ILE A 39 -7.44 -8.27 -8.70
C ILE A 39 -7.18 -7.34 -9.91
N GLU A 40 -6.28 -7.76 -10.82
CA GLU A 40 -5.74 -7.05 -12.01
C GLU A 40 -5.04 -5.71 -11.73
N TYR A 41 -5.27 -5.06 -10.59
CA TYR A 41 -4.52 -3.88 -10.13
C TYR A 41 -3.21 -4.23 -9.41
N GLY A 42 -3.06 -5.48 -8.96
CA GLY A 42 -1.94 -5.95 -8.18
C GLY A 42 -2.03 -5.52 -6.70
N GLY A 43 -0.90 -5.10 -6.14
CA GLY A 43 -0.76 -4.73 -4.74
C GLY A 43 0.71 -4.70 -4.35
N GLN A 44 1.00 -4.88 -3.06
CA GLN A 44 2.34 -5.01 -2.52
C GLN A 44 3.00 -6.29 -3.08
N PRO A 45 3.93 -6.21 -4.03
CA PRO A 45 4.38 -7.38 -4.78
C PRO A 45 5.66 -7.99 -4.23
N TRP A 46 6.17 -7.50 -3.10
CA TRP A 46 7.44 -7.94 -2.52
C TRP A 46 7.46 -7.73 -1.01
N ALA A 47 8.34 -8.47 -0.34
CA ALA A 47 8.74 -8.21 1.04
C ALA A 47 10.21 -8.59 1.21
N GLY A 48 10.86 -7.99 2.20
CA GLY A 48 12.25 -8.27 2.51
C GLY A 48 12.42 -8.48 4.02
N THR A 49 13.36 -9.33 4.39
CA THR A 49 13.73 -9.59 5.78
C THR A 49 15.24 -9.82 5.88
N VAL A 50 15.74 -9.84 7.12
CA VAL A 50 17.09 -10.31 7.44
C VAL A 50 16.94 -11.66 8.15
N ARG A 51 17.60 -12.70 7.62
CA ARG A 51 17.65 -14.02 8.24
C ARG A 51 18.50 -13.98 9.51
N GLU A 52 18.40 -15.02 10.34
CA GLU A 52 19.16 -15.09 11.61
C GLU A 52 20.68 -15.06 11.42
N ASP A 53 21.17 -15.55 10.28
CA ASP A 53 22.58 -15.51 9.89
C ASP A 53 23.04 -14.13 9.36
N GLY A 54 22.12 -13.16 9.29
CA GLY A 54 22.37 -11.82 8.77
C GLY A 54 22.19 -11.67 7.26
N GLU A 55 21.86 -12.75 6.54
CA GLU A 55 21.61 -12.70 5.10
C GLU A 55 20.32 -11.94 4.80
N LEU A 56 20.36 -11.05 3.80
CA LEU A 56 19.15 -10.42 3.30
C LEU A 56 18.38 -11.39 2.42
N LEU A 57 17.08 -11.54 2.68
CA LEU A 57 16.18 -12.29 1.83
C LEU A 57 15.09 -11.36 1.31
N VAL A 58 14.85 -11.40 0.01
CA VAL A 58 13.74 -10.73 -0.65
C VAL A 58 12.84 -11.77 -1.28
N VAL A 59 11.55 -11.66 -1.05
CA VAL A 59 10.51 -12.42 -1.74
C VAL A 59 9.72 -11.47 -2.62
N PHE A 60 9.50 -11.80 -3.89
CA PHE A 60 8.81 -10.93 -4.84
C PHE A 60 8.01 -11.71 -5.88
N VAL A 61 6.96 -11.09 -6.41
CA VAL A 61 6.15 -11.62 -7.50
C VAL A 61 6.75 -11.19 -8.83
N HIS A 62 7.03 -12.14 -9.72
CA HIS A 62 7.45 -11.83 -11.08
C HIS A 62 6.23 -11.72 -12.00
N PHE A 63 6.10 -10.58 -12.71
CA PHE A 63 4.93 -10.29 -13.51
C PHE A 63 4.68 -11.29 -14.66
N THR A 64 5.74 -11.81 -15.26
CA THR A 64 5.64 -12.60 -16.50
C THR A 64 4.93 -13.94 -16.27
N ASP A 65 5.25 -14.63 -15.18
CA ASP A 65 4.73 -15.96 -14.84
C ASP A 65 3.84 -15.95 -13.58
N GLN A 66 3.70 -14.80 -12.92
CA GLN A 66 2.94 -14.62 -11.68
C GLN A 66 3.41 -15.48 -10.52
N ARG A 67 4.61 -16.07 -10.58
CA ARG A 67 5.17 -16.86 -9.47
C ARG A 67 5.75 -15.94 -8.41
N LEU A 68 5.77 -16.43 -7.17
CA LEU A 68 6.56 -15.87 -6.09
C LEU A 68 7.98 -16.43 -6.18
N TYR A 69 8.98 -15.56 -6.10
CA TYR A 69 10.40 -15.87 -6.11
C TYR A 69 11.05 -15.39 -4.83
N ALA A 70 12.06 -16.10 -4.37
CA ALA A 70 12.99 -15.64 -3.34
C ALA A 70 14.35 -15.29 -3.95
N TYR A 71 15.07 -14.37 -3.31
CA TYR A 71 16.35 -13.88 -3.79
C TYR A 71 17.19 -13.33 -2.64
N ALA A 72 18.46 -13.73 -2.59
CA ALA A 72 19.48 -13.19 -1.69
C ALA A 72 20.37 -12.19 -2.45
N PRO A 73 20.15 -10.87 -2.34
CA PRO A 73 20.76 -9.86 -3.23
C PRO A 73 22.26 -9.65 -3.02
N ASP A 74 22.84 -10.20 -1.96
CA ASP A 74 24.29 -10.18 -1.71
C ASP A 74 24.95 -11.56 -1.94
N GLY A 75 24.14 -12.58 -2.29
CA GLY A 75 24.60 -13.91 -2.66
C GLY A 75 24.94 -14.04 -4.15
N PRO A 76 25.56 -15.17 -4.56
CA PRO A 76 25.93 -15.40 -5.95
C PRO A 76 24.78 -15.94 -6.82
N ASP A 77 23.71 -16.42 -6.19
CA ASP A 77 22.65 -17.19 -6.85
C ASP A 77 21.57 -16.29 -7.48
N GLU A 78 20.94 -16.78 -8.53
CA GLU A 78 19.79 -16.13 -9.16
C GLU A 78 18.50 -16.30 -8.32
N PRO A 79 17.46 -15.47 -8.55
CA PRO A 79 16.17 -15.69 -7.90
C PRO A 79 15.61 -17.10 -8.16
N TRP A 80 15.15 -17.78 -7.11
CA TRP A 80 14.56 -19.12 -7.20
C TRP A 80 13.04 -19.07 -6.96
N PRO A 81 12.25 -19.88 -7.69
CA PRO A 81 10.81 -19.89 -7.53
C PRO A 81 10.40 -20.57 -6.22
N LEU A 82 9.30 -20.10 -5.64
CA LEU A 82 8.67 -20.67 -4.45
C LEU A 82 7.33 -21.34 -4.74
N THR A 83 6.65 -20.94 -5.82
CA THR A 83 5.25 -21.31 -6.08
C THR A 83 5.08 -22.02 -7.43
N PRO A 84 4.07 -22.89 -7.58
CA PRO A 84 3.75 -23.54 -8.84
C PRO A 84 3.00 -22.62 -9.79
N VAL A 85 2.74 -23.12 -10.99
CA VAL A 85 1.88 -22.51 -12.00
C VAL A 85 0.62 -23.36 -12.22
N SER A 86 -0.41 -22.77 -12.83
CA SER A 86 -1.63 -23.47 -13.22
C SER A 86 -2.06 -23.01 -14.61
N ASP A 87 -2.47 -23.95 -15.46
CA ASP A 87 -3.03 -23.68 -16.79
C ASP A 87 -4.54 -23.39 -16.76
N VAL A 88 -5.17 -23.39 -15.57
CA VAL A 88 -6.60 -23.10 -15.41
C VAL A 88 -6.82 -21.59 -15.38
N GLY A 89 -7.60 -21.07 -16.33
CA GLY A 89 -8.01 -19.66 -16.35
C GLY A 89 -6.82 -18.70 -16.33
N GLY A 90 -6.81 -17.80 -15.35
CA GLY A 90 -5.72 -16.84 -15.10
C GLY A 90 -4.57 -17.36 -14.24
N GLY A 91 -4.55 -18.67 -13.90
CA GLY A 91 -3.50 -19.35 -13.15
C GLY A 91 -3.54 -19.10 -11.63
N LEU A 92 -2.34 -19.12 -11.02
CA LEU A 92 -2.11 -18.76 -9.63
C LEU A 92 -1.44 -17.39 -9.57
N ARG A 93 -1.87 -16.52 -8.66
CA ARG A 93 -1.30 -15.19 -8.46
C ARG A 93 -1.16 -14.91 -6.96
N TRP A 94 -0.15 -14.13 -6.61
CA TRP A 94 0.22 -13.88 -5.21
C TRP A 94 0.39 -12.39 -4.95
N VAL A 95 0.12 -11.92 -3.74
CA VAL A 95 0.36 -10.52 -3.33
C VAL A 95 0.45 -10.38 -1.82
N ASP A 96 1.00 -9.26 -1.35
CA ASP A 96 1.16 -8.88 0.05
C ASP A 96 1.93 -9.94 0.89
N PRO A 97 3.14 -10.31 0.45
CA PRO A 97 3.95 -11.31 1.16
C PRO A 97 4.44 -10.80 2.52
N GLN A 98 4.47 -11.70 3.50
CA GLN A 98 5.09 -11.51 4.80
C GLN A 98 6.06 -12.66 5.06
N VAL A 99 7.35 -12.33 5.05
CA VAL A 99 8.42 -13.32 5.18
C VAL A 99 8.63 -13.67 6.64
N ARG A 100 8.57 -14.96 6.95
CA ARG A 100 8.61 -15.56 8.29
C ARG A 100 9.71 -16.63 8.32
N PRO A 101 11.00 -16.24 8.26
CA PRO A 101 12.11 -17.19 8.19
C PRO A 101 12.20 -18.10 9.42
N GLU A 102 11.68 -17.65 10.56
CA GLU A 102 11.66 -18.37 11.83
C GLU A 102 10.55 -19.43 11.94
N HIS A 103 9.58 -19.41 11.02
CA HIS A 103 8.40 -20.26 11.13
C HIS A 103 8.57 -21.61 10.39
N GLY A 104 8.52 -22.70 11.14
CA GLY A 104 8.73 -24.05 10.60
C GLY A 104 10.19 -24.31 10.19
N ALA A 105 10.49 -25.54 9.76
CA ALA A 105 11.87 -25.92 9.45
C ALA A 105 12.44 -25.25 8.18
N ALA A 106 11.56 -24.88 7.24
CA ALA A 106 11.94 -24.26 5.97
C ALA A 106 11.85 -22.73 5.97
N GLY A 107 11.24 -22.13 7.01
CA GLY A 107 10.70 -20.78 6.92
C GLY A 107 9.52 -20.70 5.95
N GLU A 108 8.65 -19.72 6.14
CA GLU A 108 7.48 -19.52 5.27
C GLU A 108 7.35 -18.07 4.80
N VAL A 109 6.58 -17.87 3.74
CA VAL A 109 6.01 -16.58 3.38
C VAL A 109 4.49 -16.69 3.37
N TRP A 110 3.84 -15.83 4.16
CA TRP A 110 2.39 -15.76 4.23
C TRP A 110 1.90 -14.64 3.33
N CYS A 111 0.91 -14.91 2.48
CA CYS A 111 0.45 -13.97 1.46
C CYS A 111 -0.98 -14.27 1.02
N VAL A 112 -1.55 -13.45 0.15
CA VAL A 112 -2.80 -13.76 -0.54
C VAL A 112 -2.50 -14.62 -1.76
N LEU A 113 -3.24 -15.71 -1.92
CA LEU A 113 -3.33 -16.51 -3.14
C LEU A 113 -4.64 -16.16 -3.85
N GLU A 114 -4.56 -15.84 -5.15
CA GLU A 114 -5.67 -15.85 -6.09
C GLU A 114 -5.50 -17.07 -7.03
N GLU A 115 -6.47 -17.99 -7.00
CA GLU A 115 -6.43 -19.26 -7.72
C GLU A 115 -7.65 -19.40 -8.62
N PHE A 116 -7.42 -19.41 -9.93
CA PHE A 116 -8.49 -19.61 -10.90
C PHE A 116 -8.96 -21.07 -10.90
N THR A 117 -10.27 -21.24 -10.89
CA THR A 117 -10.97 -22.54 -10.86
C THR A 117 -11.68 -22.85 -12.18
N GLY A 118 -11.67 -21.91 -13.13
CA GLY A 118 -12.32 -22.06 -14.43
C GLY A 118 -11.92 -20.96 -15.42
N PRO A 119 -12.51 -20.98 -16.63
CA PRO A 119 -12.15 -20.05 -17.70
C PRO A 119 -12.81 -18.67 -17.55
N ALA A 120 -13.88 -18.52 -16.75
CA ALA A 120 -14.53 -17.22 -16.59
C ALA A 120 -13.70 -16.31 -15.66
N PRO A 121 -13.74 -14.98 -15.84
CA PRO A 121 -13.01 -14.04 -14.97
C PRO A 121 -13.49 -14.07 -13.51
N THR A 122 -14.66 -14.65 -13.25
CA THR A 122 -15.24 -14.85 -11.91
C THR A 122 -14.97 -16.23 -11.33
N ASP A 123 -14.46 -17.18 -12.12
CA ASP A 123 -14.14 -18.53 -11.67
C ASP A 123 -12.78 -18.52 -10.97
N VAL A 124 -12.75 -17.91 -9.79
CA VAL A 124 -11.51 -17.70 -9.03
C VAL A 124 -11.84 -17.55 -7.56
N ARG A 125 -11.03 -18.21 -6.73
CA ARG A 125 -11.09 -18.10 -5.27
C ARG A 125 -9.88 -17.36 -4.74
N ARG A 126 -9.98 -16.82 -3.53
CA ARG A 126 -8.88 -16.16 -2.84
C ARG A 126 -8.79 -16.62 -1.41
N VAL A 127 -7.57 -16.87 -0.96
CA VAL A 127 -7.29 -17.33 0.41
C VAL A 127 -6.00 -16.69 0.91
N VAL A 128 -5.84 -16.64 2.23
CA VAL A 128 -4.53 -16.44 2.83
C VAL A 128 -3.79 -17.78 2.78
N ALA A 129 -2.55 -17.79 2.30
CA ALA A 129 -1.74 -18.99 2.13
C ALA A 129 -0.33 -18.83 2.70
N ALA A 130 0.28 -19.94 3.09
CA ALA A 130 1.68 -20.05 3.46
C ALA A 130 2.45 -20.86 2.39
N VAL A 131 3.57 -20.30 1.94
CA VAL A 131 4.47 -20.91 0.95
C VAL A 131 5.83 -21.15 1.61
N PRO A 132 6.42 -22.35 1.51
CA PRO A 132 7.73 -22.64 2.10
C PRO A 132 8.86 -21.91 1.35
N LEU A 133 9.81 -21.33 2.10
CA LEU A 133 10.91 -20.52 1.54
C LEU A 133 12.03 -21.36 0.88
N ASP A 134 12.05 -22.66 1.14
CA ASP A 134 13.01 -23.61 0.55
C ASP A 134 12.71 -23.98 -0.91
N GLY A 135 11.58 -23.50 -1.46
CA GLY A 135 11.16 -23.78 -2.82
C GLY A 135 10.54 -25.16 -3.01
N SER A 136 10.26 -25.92 -1.94
CA SER A 136 9.62 -27.24 -2.05
C SER A 136 8.23 -27.21 -2.70
N ALA A 137 7.55 -26.06 -2.67
CA ALA A 137 6.27 -25.84 -3.35
C ALA A 137 6.42 -25.34 -4.81
N ALA A 138 7.64 -25.14 -5.32
CA ALA A 138 7.86 -24.53 -6.63
C ALA A 138 7.14 -25.27 -7.76
N ASP A 139 7.00 -26.59 -7.67
CA ASP A 139 6.26 -27.42 -8.63
C ASP A 139 5.20 -28.31 -7.95
N ASP A 140 4.84 -28.01 -6.69
CA ASP A 140 3.87 -28.77 -5.90
C ASP A 140 2.85 -27.85 -5.20
N ARG A 141 1.63 -27.80 -5.75
CA ARG A 141 0.53 -27.02 -5.16
C ARG A 141 0.06 -27.54 -3.81
N ALA A 142 0.25 -28.83 -3.50
CA ALA A 142 -0.14 -29.41 -2.22
C ALA A 142 0.82 -29.00 -1.08
N ALA A 143 2.04 -28.57 -1.40
CA ALA A 143 2.98 -28.01 -0.44
C ALA A 143 2.66 -26.55 -0.05
N VAL A 144 1.72 -25.89 -0.73
CA VAL A 144 1.16 -24.59 -0.31
C VAL A 144 0.02 -24.83 0.66
N ARG A 145 0.14 -24.29 1.88
CA ARG A 145 -0.84 -24.45 2.93
C ARG A 145 -1.84 -23.29 2.93
N GLU A 146 -3.13 -23.60 2.93
CA GLU A 146 -4.19 -22.59 3.06
C GLU A 146 -4.38 -22.27 4.53
N LEU A 147 -4.20 -21.00 4.89
CA LEU A 147 -4.39 -20.50 6.26
C LEU A 147 -5.84 -20.10 6.49
N SER A 148 -6.49 -19.47 5.51
CA SER A 148 -7.93 -19.17 5.56
C SER A 148 -8.73 -20.12 4.67
N ASP A 149 -10.05 -20.17 4.87
CA ASP A 149 -10.97 -20.71 3.87
C ASP A 149 -11.24 -19.70 2.73
N ASP A 150 -12.04 -20.13 1.74
CA ASP A 150 -12.40 -19.37 0.55
C ASP A 150 -13.82 -18.80 0.59
N ARG A 151 -14.40 -18.63 1.79
CA ARG A 151 -15.77 -18.09 1.95
C ARG A 151 -15.92 -16.66 1.44
N HIS A 152 -14.86 -15.86 1.55
CA HIS A 152 -14.83 -14.49 1.06
C HIS A 152 -14.11 -14.43 -0.29
N ARG A 153 -14.75 -13.79 -1.28
CA ARG A 153 -14.22 -13.67 -2.64
C ARG A 153 -12.96 -12.80 -2.71
N PHE A 154 -12.83 -11.84 -1.80
CA PHE A 154 -11.69 -10.95 -1.71
C PHE A 154 -11.15 -10.92 -0.28
N VAL A 155 -9.83 -11.00 -0.15
CA VAL A 155 -9.11 -10.95 1.12
C VAL A 155 -7.80 -10.17 0.95
N THR A 156 -7.32 -9.54 2.02
CA THR A 156 -5.96 -8.98 2.09
C THR A 156 -4.96 -9.97 2.70
N GLY A 157 -3.67 -9.61 2.71
CA GLY A 157 -2.67 -10.37 3.45
C GLY A 157 -2.93 -10.31 4.96
N PRO A 158 -2.49 -11.33 5.72
CA PRO A 158 -2.70 -11.39 7.16
C PRO A 158 -1.73 -10.46 7.88
N LYS A 159 -2.19 -9.68 8.85
CA LYS A 159 -1.34 -8.97 9.81
C LYS A 159 -1.24 -9.82 11.07
N VAL A 160 -0.03 -10.19 11.45
CA VAL A 160 0.21 -11.06 12.61
C VAL A 160 0.57 -10.20 13.83
N SER A 161 0.02 -10.54 14.99
CA SER A 161 0.31 -9.86 16.24
C SER A 161 1.79 -10.02 16.63
N HIS A 162 2.30 -9.09 17.43
CA HIS A 162 3.70 -9.11 17.85
C HIS A 162 4.13 -10.39 18.58
N ASP A 163 3.22 -11.05 19.30
CA ASP A 163 3.46 -12.32 19.97
C ASP A 163 3.29 -13.54 19.06
N GLY A 164 2.91 -13.34 17.80
CA GLY A 164 2.71 -14.39 16.80
C GLY A 164 1.43 -15.20 16.98
N ARG A 165 0.56 -14.86 17.94
CA ARG A 165 -0.59 -15.70 18.33
C ARG A 165 -1.88 -15.36 17.62
N ARG A 166 -1.97 -14.21 16.96
CA ARG A 166 -3.17 -13.77 16.26
C ARG A 166 -2.85 -13.28 14.87
N ALA A 167 -3.81 -13.46 13.99
CA ALA A 167 -3.78 -12.88 12.65
C ALA A 167 -5.09 -12.14 12.38
N ALA A 168 -4.99 -10.98 11.72
CA ALA A 168 -6.13 -10.22 11.24
C ALA A 168 -5.99 -9.91 9.75
N TRP A 169 -7.07 -9.97 8.98
CA TRP A 169 -7.08 -9.57 7.57
C TRP A 169 -8.43 -8.98 7.20
N ILE A 170 -8.49 -8.20 6.14
CA ILE A 170 -9.72 -7.60 5.63
C ILE A 170 -10.30 -8.54 4.57
N ALA A 171 -11.62 -8.69 4.56
CA ALA A 171 -12.36 -9.49 3.60
C ALA A 171 -13.63 -8.78 3.11
N TRP A 172 -14.04 -9.06 1.88
CA TRP A 172 -15.30 -8.56 1.31
C TRP A 172 -15.77 -9.43 0.13
N ASP A 173 -17.00 -9.18 -0.31
CA ASP A 173 -17.69 -9.97 -1.32
C ASP A 173 -18.50 -9.12 -2.30
N HIS A 174 -18.85 -9.73 -3.43
CA HIS A 174 -19.82 -9.13 -4.35
C HIS A 174 -21.18 -8.92 -3.67
N PRO A 175 -21.91 -7.85 -4.03
CA PRO A 175 -21.61 -6.87 -5.08
C PRO A 175 -20.79 -5.66 -4.61
N ARG A 176 -20.22 -5.69 -3.40
CA ARG A 176 -19.55 -4.53 -2.78
C ARG A 176 -18.13 -4.34 -3.31
N MET A 177 -17.71 -3.08 -3.38
CA MET A 177 -16.31 -2.68 -3.42
C MET A 177 -15.80 -2.43 -1.99
N PRO A 178 -14.48 -2.45 -1.72
CA PRO A 178 -13.98 -2.34 -0.35
C PRO A 178 -14.20 -0.97 0.30
N TRP A 179 -14.54 0.07 -0.48
CA TRP A 179 -14.99 1.37 0.05
C TRP A 179 -16.50 1.44 0.29
N ASP A 180 -17.27 0.41 -0.07
CA ASP A 180 -18.68 0.34 0.30
C ASP A 180 -18.87 -0.38 1.64
N GLY A 181 -18.06 -1.40 1.92
CA GLY A 181 -18.11 -2.19 3.14
C GLY A 181 -17.15 -3.37 3.13
N THR A 182 -16.53 -3.63 4.28
CA THR A 182 -15.58 -4.74 4.48
C THR A 182 -15.69 -5.29 5.89
N VAL A 183 -15.23 -6.52 6.11
CA VAL A 183 -15.11 -7.10 7.44
C VAL A 183 -13.65 -7.46 7.75
N VAL A 184 -13.21 -7.12 8.96
CA VAL A 184 -11.95 -7.60 9.51
C VAL A 184 -12.18 -8.96 10.13
N MET A 185 -11.49 -9.96 9.60
CA MET A 185 -11.44 -11.31 10.12
C MET A 185 -10.29 -11.43 11.13
N LEU A 186 -10.52 -12.17 12.21
CA LEU A 186 -9.55 -12.48 13.25
C LEU A 186 -9.43 -13.99 13.39
N ALA A 187 -8.20 -14.47 13.57
CA ALA A 187 -7.89 -15.85 13.91
C ALA A 187 -6.84 -15.94 15.01
N GLU A 188 -6.87 -17.05 15.74
CA GLU A 188 -5.75 -17.50 16.56
C GLU A 188 -4.78 -18.30 15.67
N VAL A 189 -3.49 -18.15 15.93
CA VAL A 189 -2.40 -18.82 15.21
C VAL A 189 -1.88 -19.95 16.08
N ASP A 190 -1.99 -21.18 15.61
CA ASP A 190 -1.48 -22.35 16.33
C ASP A 190 0.05 -22.51 16.17
N GLU A 191 0.64 -23.49 16.88
CA GLU A 191 2.09 -23.76 16.83
C GLU A 191 2.59 -24.15 15.43
N ALA A 192 1.74 -24.74 14.59
CA ALA A 192 2.06 -25.05 13.20
C ALA A 192 1.86 -23.85 12.26
N GLY A 193 1.35 -22.72 12.78
CA GLY A 193 1.00 -21.53 12.02
C GLY A 193 -0.32 -21.65 11.26
N GLY A 194 -1.20 -22.57 11.65
CA GLY A 194 -2.57 -22.67 11.15
C GLY A 194 -3.46 -21.62 11.79
N PHE A 195 -4.46 -21.12 11.05
CA PHE A 195 -5.45 -20.20 11.59
C PHE A 195 -6.65 -20.99 12.15
N THR A 196 -6.98 -20.73 13.40
CA THR A 196 -8.08 -21.38 14.12
C THR A 196 -9.00 -20.32 14.71
N GLY A 197 -10.25 -20.71 15.02
CA GLY A 197 -11.22 -19.78 15.60
C GLY A 197 -11.56 -18.57 14.72
N VAL A 198 -11.45 -18.70 13.39
CA VAL A 198 -11.68 -17.61 12.43
C VAL A 198 -13.07 -17.01 12.63
N ARG A 199 -13.13 -15.70 12.87
CA ARG A 199 -14.38 -14.96 13.10
C ARG A 199 -14.28 -13.51 12.62
N PRO A 200 -15.41 -12.86 12.28
CA PRO A 200 -15.43 -11.41 12.11
C PRO A 200 -15.13 -10.70 13.44
N LEU A 201 -14.49 -9.52 13.36
CA LEU A 201 -14.13 -8.68 14.50
C LEU A 201 -14.75 -7.29 14.42
N VAL A 202 -14.58 -6.58 13.31
CA VAL A 202 -15.10 -5.21 13.07
C VAL A 202 -15.36 -5.02 11.58
N GLY A 203 -16.18 -4.04 11.19
CA GLY A 203 -16.63 -3.86 9.81
C GLY A 203 -17.96 -4.56 9.52
N ASP A 204 -18.65 -4.08 8.50
CA ASP A 204 -19.97 -4.57 8.05
C ASP A 204 -20.20 -4.16 6.57
N LEU A 205 -21.40 -4.41 6.05
CA LEU A 205 -21.81 -4.11 4.68
C LEU A 205 -21.78 -2.63 4.30
N ASP A 206 -21.85 -1.74 5.29
CA ASP A 206 -21.87 -0.28 5.13
C ASP A 206 -20.79 0.40 6.01
N GLU A 207 -19.73 -0.34 6.36
CA GLU A 207 -18.52 0.16 7.04
C GLU A 207 -17.27 -0.30 6.27
N SER A 208 -16.52 0.64 5.71
CA SER A 208 -15.25 0.40 5.03
C SER A 208 -14.07 0.48 6.00
N VAL A 209 -13.49 -0.69 6.29
CA VAL A 209 -12.20 -0.82 6.95
C VAL A 209 -11.12 -1.02 5.89
N CYS A 210 -10.25 -0.02 5.70
CA CYS A 210 -9.29 -0.03 4.58
C CYS A 210 -7.88 -0.48 4.99
N GLN A 211 -7.54 -0.50 6.28
CA GLN A 211 -6.25 -0.96 6.78
C GLN A 211 -6.36 -1.45 8.23
N VAL A 212 -5.60 -2.49 8.58
CA VAL A 212 -5.38 -2.96 9.95
C VAL A 212 -3.88 -3.12 10.24
N GLU A 213 -3.47 -2.89 11.49
CA GLU A 213 -2.13 -3.18 12.01
C GLU A 213 -2.23 -3.54 13.50
N TRP A 214 -1.26 -4.29 14.03
CA TRP A 214 -1.21 -4.61 15.45
C TRP A 214 -0.41 -3.58 16.24
N ASP A 215 -0.91 -3.23 17.41
CA ASP A 215 -0.14 -2.52 18.43
C ASP A 215 0.59 -3.51 19.35
N ARG A 216 1.60 -3.02 20.08
CA ARG A 216 2.43 -3.83 20.98
C ARG A 216 1.68 -4.36 22.19
N ASP A 217 0.59 -3.71 22.59
CA ASP A 217 -0.25 -4.16 23.70
C ASP A 217 -1.26 -5.26 23.30
N GLY A 218 -1.24 -5.70 22.03
CA GLY A 218 -2.18 -6.69 21.49
C GLY A 218 -3.53 -6.10 21.08
N SER A 219 -3.69 -4.77 21.08
CA SER A 219 -4.81 -4.11 20.43
C SER A 219 -4.65 -4.13 18.92
N LEU A 220 -5.77 -4.16 18.20
CA LEU A 220 -5.80 -3.97 16.76
C LEU A 220 -6.10 -2.50 16.46
N LEU A 221 -5.24 -1.90 15.64
CA LEU A 221 -5.42 -0.58 15.06
C LEU A 221 -6.04 -0.75 13.67
N PHE A 222 -7.01 0.09 13.32
CA PHE A 222 -7.67 0.02 12.03
C PHE A 222 -8.22 1.37 11.59
N VAL A 223 -8.38 1.56 10.28
CA VAL A 223 -8.99 2.77 9.71
C VAL A 223 -10.38 2.44 9.20
N SER A 224 -11.41 3.13 9.72
CA SER A 224 -12.83 2.88 9.42
C SER A 224 -13.56 4.18 9.07
N ASP A 225 -14.46 4.13 8.10
CA ASP A 225 -15.32 5.25 7.68
C ASP A 225 -16.68 5.32 8.40
N LEU A 226 -16.89 4.53 9.47
CA LEU A 226 -18.14 4.49 10.24
C LEU A 226 -18.60 5.88 10.74
N ALA A 227 -17.70 6.85 10.75
CA ALA A 227 -17.91 8.23 11.16
C ALA A 227 -17.94 9.24 10.01
N ASP A 228 -18.30 8.81 8.79
CA ASP A 228 -18.33 9.56 7.53
C ASP A 228 -16.96 9.92 6.92
N TRP A 229 -15.88 9.78 7.68
CA TRP A 229 -14.49 9.93 7.25
C TRP A 229 -13.72 8.69 7.67
N TRP A 230 -12.75 8.25 6.85
CA TRP A 230 -11.82 7.22 7.29
C TRP A 230 -11.00 7.72 8.46
N GLU A 231 -11.22 7.17 9.64
CA GLU A 231 -10.57 7.57 10.88
C GLU A 231 -9.86 6.40 11.56
N LEU A 232 -8.75 6.71 12.23
CA LEU A 232 -7.94 5.71 12.94
C LEU A 232 -8.57 5.35 14.30
N GLN A 233 -8.82 4.06 14.48
CA GLN A 233 -9.52 3.45 15.58
C GLN A 233 -8.65 2.36 16.23
N ARG A 234 -8.96 2.05 17.49
CA ARG A 234 -8.34 0.98 18.27
C ARG A 234 -9.40 0.11 18.92
N ILE A 235 -9.20 -1.20 18.87
CA ILE A 235 -10.06 -2.22 19.48
C ILE A 235 -9.21 -3.28 20.18
N ARG A 236 -9.65 -3.73 21.36
CA ARG A 236 -9.05 -4.90 22.02
C ARG A 236 -9.81 -6.16 21.61
N PRO A 237 -9.19 -7.11 20.89
CA PRO A 237 -9.91 -8.27 20.35
C PRO A 237 -10.51 -9.20 21.42
N ASP A 238 -10.03 -9.10 22.66
CA ASP A 238 -10.38 -9.94 23.81
C ASP A 238 -11.66 -9.55 24.56
N ALA A 239 -12.36 -8.49 24.17
CA ALA A 239 -13.59 -8.15 24.87
C ALA A 239 -14.69 -9.20 24.60
N ALA A 240 -15.53 -9.41 25.62
CA ALA A 240 -16.23 -10.66 25.91
C ALA A 240 -17.01 -11.32 24.75
N PRO A 241 -17.08 -12.67 24.70
CA PRO A 241 -17.91 -13.40 23.74
C PRO A 241 -19.37 -12.94 23.77
N GLY A 242 -19.89 -12.52 22.61
CA GLY A 242 -21.29 -12.11 22.43
C GLY A 242 -21.60 -10.65 22.73
N GLY A 243 -20.61 -9.82 23.05
CA GLY A 243 -20.75 -8.37 23.15
C GLY A 243 -20.20 -7.65 21.91
N VAL A 244 -20.83 -6.54 21.51
CA VAL A 244 -20.18 -5.56 20.64
C VAL A 244 -19.00 -4.99 21.41
N VAL A 245 -17.79 -5.20 20.90
CA VAL A 245 -16.58 -4.62 21.50
C VAL A 245 -16.48 -3.18 21.03
N PRO A 246 -16.59 -2.17 21.91
CA PRO A 246 -16.48 -0.79 21.48
C PRO A 246 -15.06 -0.50 21.01
N SER A 247 -14.93 0.01 19.78
CA SER A 247 -13.70 0.66 19.34
C SER A 247 -13.61 2.07 19.92
N SER A 248 -12.41 2.64 19.89
CA SER A 248 -12.13 4.01 20.31
C SER A 248 -11.33 4.73 19.23
N ARG A 249 -11.72 5.97 18.93
CA ARG A 249 -10.92 6.87 18.08
C ARG A 249 -9.62 7.22 18.79
N LEU A 250 -8.52 7.31 18.04
CA LEU A 250 -7.24 7.71 18.61
C LEU A 250 -7.03 9.22 18.67
N LEU A 251 -7.90 9.99 18.02
CA LEU A 251 -7.86 11.44 17.98
C LEU A 251 -9.27 12.04 17.79
N PRO A 252 -9.50 13.31 18.16
CA PRO A 252 -10.77 13.99 17.89
C PRO A 252 -11.09 14.05 16.40
N PRO A 253 -12.38 14.07 15.99
CA PRO A 253 -12.77 14.15 14.57
C PRO A 253 -12.19 15.39 13.89
N ARG A 254 -11.65 15.21 12.68
CA ARG A 254 -10.95 16.28 11.94
C ARG A 254 -11.62 16.68 10.63
N GLY A 255 -12.54 15.85 10.10
CA GLY A 255 -13.03 16.02 8.73
C GLY A 255 -11.92 15.86 7.70
N GLU A 256 -11.04 14.89 7.93
CA GLU A 256 -9.90 14.51 7.09
C GLU A 256 -9.92 12.98 6.97
N GLU A 257 -9.49 12.47 5.82
CA GLU A 257 -9.30 11.03 5.62
C GLU A 257 -7.97 10.59 6.24
N PHE A 258 -7.93 9.40 6.84
CA PHE A 258 -6.73 8.67 7.31
C PHE A 258 -6.54 7.36 6.54
N GLY A 259 -7.31 7.19 5.48
CA GLY A 259 -7.41 6.00 4.65
C GLY A 259 -7.82 6.37 3.24
N GLY A 260 -8.25 5.37 2.47
CA GLY A 260 -8.70 5.59 1.12
C GLY A 260 -9.22 4.32 0.46
N PRO A 261 -9.61 4.40 -0.82
CA PRO A 261 -10.17 3.28 -1.54
C PRO A 261 -9.12 2.18 -1.73
N LEU A 262 -9.36 1.00 -1.15
CA LEU A 262 -8.47 -0.16 -1.19
C LEU A 262 -8.51 -0.88 -2.56
N TRP A 263 -8.07 -0.21 -3.62
CA TRP A 263 -7.96 -0.78 -4.97
C TRP A 263 -6.87 -1.84 -5.13
N LYS A 264 -5.90 -1.84 -4.21
CA LYS A 264 -4.70 -2.68 -4.23
C LYS A 264 -4.50 -3.26 -2.85
N ILE A 265 -4.09 -4.53 -2.77
CA ILE A 265 -3.81 -5.17 -1.49
C ILE A 265 -2.44 -4.71 -0.99
N GLY A 266 -2.34 -4.39 0.30
CA GLY A 266 -1.08 -3.99 0.95
C GLY A 266 -0.77 -2.49 0.92
N LEU A 267 -1.73 -1.64 0.53
CA LEU A 267 -1.64 -0.19 0.73
C LEU A 267 -1.50 0.14 2.22
N ARG A 268 -0.79 1.22 2.53
CA ARG A 268 -0.54 1.66 3.92
C ARG A 268 -0.66 3.17 4.05
N TRP A 269 -1.70 3.59 4.75
CA TRP A 269 -1.91 4.97 5.19
C TRP A 269 -1.40 5.22 6.59
N PHE A 270 -1.26 4.21 7.43
CA PHE A 270 -0.61 4.36 8.74
C PHE A 270 0.39 3.25 9.04
N HIS A 271 1.28 3.50 10.00
CA HIS A 271 2.22 2.50 10.52
C HIS A 271 2.58 2.82 11.98
N PRO A 272 2.41 1.88 12.92
CA PRO A 272 2.89 2.03 14.29
C PRO A 272 4.42 2.04 14.36
N LEU A 273 5.00 2.83 15.26
CA LEU A 273 6.44 2.88 15.53
C LEU A 273 6.77 2.14 16.84
N ASP A 274 8.02 1.71 16.98
CA ASP A 274 8.51 1.00 18.17
C ASP A 274 8.39 1.80 19.48
N ASN A 275 8.32 3.12 19.38
CA ASN A 275 8.20 4.05 20.50
C ASN A 275 6.75 4.38 20.89
N GLY A 276 5.75 3.77 20.24
CA GLY A 276 4.33 3.97 20.51
C GLY A 276 3.67 5.09 19.70
N LEU A 277 4.44 5.89 18.94
CA LEU A 277 3.87 6.84 17.99
C LEU A 277 3.31 6.12 16.76
N ILE A 278 2.47 6.80 15.98
CA ILE A 278 1.91 6.27 14.75
C ILE A 278 2.20 7.26 13.61
N ALA A 279 2.89 6.80 12.57
CA ALA A 279 2.95 7.53 11.31
C ALA A 279 1.61 7.41 10.58
N VAL A 280 1.06 8.53 10.13
CA VAL A 280 -0.25 8.58 9.46
C VAL A 280 -0.17 9.44 8.21
N LEU A 281 -0.83 9.02 7.15
CA LEU A 281 -1.19 9.82 6.00
C LEU A 281 -2.60 10.33 6.22
N HIS A 282 -2.80 11.64 6.16
CA HIS A 282 -4.12 12.22 6.34
C HIS A 282 -4.35 13.48 5.53
N GLY A 283 -5.62 13.87 5.34
CA GLY A 283 -5.97 15.16 4.76
C GLY A 283 -7.37 15.22 4.16
N ARG A 284 -7.76 16.42 3.71
CA ARG A 284 -8.94 16.65 2.87
C ARG A 284 -8.44 17.01 1.48
N GLY A 285 -8.56 16.07 0.53
CA GLY A 285 -7.91 16.17 -0.78
C GLY A 285 -6.56 15.46 -0.79
N GLY A 286 -5.47 16.21 -0.90
CA GLY A 286 -4.11 15.63 -0.88
C GLY A 286 -3.72 15.11 0.52
N MET A 287 -3.11 13.91 0.55
CA MET A 287 -2.59 13.32 1.79
C MET A 287 -1.25 13.92 2.18
N ARG A 288 -1.08 14.22 3.47
CA ARG A 288 0.18 14.63 4.09
C ARG A 288 0.61 13.63 5.16
N LEU A 289 1.92 13.49 5.36
CA LEU A 289 2.46 12.72 6.47
C LEU A 289 2.32 13.50 7.77
N GLY A 290 1.87 12.83 8.82
CA GLY A 290 1.83 13.31 10.19
C GLY A 290 2.29 12.23 11.16
N ILE A 291 2.64 12.64 12.38
CA ILE A 291 2.96 11.75 13.50
C ILE A 291 1.92 11.95 14.59
N LEU A 292 1.16 10.90 14.85
CA LEU A 292 0.15 10.83 15.90
C LEU A 292 0.75 10.23 17.17
N ASP A 293 0.53 10.91 18.29
CA ASP A 293 0.64 10.33 19.62
C ASP A 293 -0.72 9.75 20.02
N PRO A 294 -0.90 8.42 20.08
CA PRO A 294 -2.19 7.80 20.37
C PRO A 294 -2.62 7.91 21.84
N GLU A 295 -1.75 8.36 22.74
CA GLU A 295 -2.07 8.56 24.16
C GLU A 295 -2.65 9.96 24.41
N THR A 296 -2.17 10.96 23.68
CA THR A 296 -2.64 12.35 23.80
C THR A 296 -3.64 12.76 22.72
N GLY A 297 -3.64 12.06 21.58
CA GLY A 297 -4.38 12.44 20.38
C GLY A 297 -3.76 13.63 19.63
N GLU A 298 -2.54 14.04 19.98
CA GLU A 298 -1.81 15.09 19.29
C GLU A 298 -1.27 14.59 17.95
N LEU A 299 -1.48 15.38 16.90
CA LEU A 299 -1.02 15.08 15.55
C LEU A 299 -0.12 16.21 15.05
N ALA A 300 1.14 15.88 14.77
CA ALA A 300 2.12 16.81 14.23
C ALA A 300 2.34 16.56 12.73
N ASP A 301 1.96 17.53 11.91
CA ASP A 301 2.23 17.51 10.47
C ASP A 301 3.73 17.59 10.19
N VAL A 302 4.16 16.89 9.14
CA VAL A 302 5.56 16.80 8.75
C VAL A 302 5.95 17.99 7.84
N PRO A 303 7.05 18.72 8.16
CA PRO A 303 7.46 19.87 7.35
C PRO A 303 8.11 19.43 6.03
N GLY A 304 7.85 20.19 4.96
CA GLY A 304 8.51 19.99 3.68
C GLY A 304 7.77 20.67 2.52
N PRO A 305 8.34 20.64 1.30
CA PRO A 305 7.70 21.20 0.12
C PRO A 305 6.60 20.30 -0.48
N TRP A 306 6.46 19.06 0.01
CA TRP A 306 5.54 18.07 -0.56
C TRP A 306 4.10 18.33 -0.16
N THR A 307 3.19 18.24 -1.13
CA THR A 307 1.75 18.49 -0.97
C THR A 307 0.92 17.21 -1.07
N SER A 308 1.53 16.11 -1.52
CA SER A 308 0.87 14.82 -1.67
C SER A 308 1.85 13.70 -1.36
N TRP A 309 1.39 12.76 -0.54
CA TRP A 309 2.06 11.53 -0.19
C TRP A 309 1.29 10.35 -0.76
N ALA A 310 2.01 9.41 -1.37
CA ALA A 310 1.44 8.15 -1.82
C ALA A 310 1.10 7.26 -0.62
N ASP A 311 0.13 6.37 -0.82
CA ASP A 311 -0.44 5.36 0.10
C ASP A 311 0.55 4.21 0.42
N THR A 312 1.79 4.56 0.76
CA THR A 312 2.87 3.66 1.14
C THR A 312 3.73 4.26 2.24
N LEU A 313 3.90 3.51 3.33
CA LEU A 313 4.75 3.85 4.46
C LEU A 313 5.60 2.66 4.88
N ALA A 314 6.83 2.95 5.32
CA ALA A 314 7.71 2.03 6.01
C ALA A 314 8.33 2.71 7.23
N VAL A 315 8.61 1.94 8.28
CA VAL A 315 9.26 2.46 9.49
C VAL A 315 10.49 1.63 9.86
N HIS A 316 11.47 2.27 10.49
CA HIS A 316 12.62 1.57 11.07
C HIS A 316 13.23 2.40 12.21
N GLY A 317 13.01 1.96 13.45
CA GLY A 317 13.33 2.76 14.63
C GLY A 317 12.48 4.04 14.67
N SER A 318 13.12 5.20 14.81
CA SER A 318 12.46 6.52 14.74
C SER A 318 12.22 7.04 13.33
N ARG A 319 12.65 6.30 12.29
CA ARG A 319 12.54 6.76 10.90
C ARG A 319 11.25 6.30 10.28
N VAL A 320 10.55 7.22 9.65
CA VAL A 320 9.39 7.00 8.80
C VAL A 320 9.78 7.33 7.38
N VAL A 321 9.50 6.43 6.44
CA VAL A 321 9.79 6.60 5.02
C VAL A 321 8.50 6.48 4.23
N GLY A 322 8.28 7.42 3.33
CA GLY A 322 7.17 7.41 2.38
C GLY A 322 7.58 7.95 1.02
N VAL A 323 6.64 8.02 0.10
CA VAL A 323 6.84 8.62 -1.22
C VAL A 323 6.00 9.88 -1.33
N ALA A 324 6.61 11.01 -1.67
CA ALA A 324 5.96 12.30 -1.68
C ALA A 324 6.33 13.13 -2.92
N ALA A 325 5.43 14.01 -3.34
CA ALA A 325 5.61 14.88 -4.49
C ALA A 325 5.04 16.28 -4.20
N SER A 326 5.32 17.24 -5.09
CA SER A 326 4.80 18.60 -5.01
C SER A 326 4.42 19.10 -6.41
N PRO A 327 3.76 20.26 -6.55
CA PRO A 327 3.53 20.87 -7.87
C PRO A 327 4.80 21.18 -8.68
N ARG A 328 5.99 21.11 -8.04
CA ARG A 328 7.29 21.42 -8.65
C ARG A 328 8.29 20.27 -8.57
N SER A 329 7.89 19.11 -8.06
CA SER A 329 8.77 17.93 -7.97
C SER A 329 7.98 16.66 -8.19
N GLY A 330 8.56 15.73 -8.97
CA GLY A 330 8.03 14.38 -9.11
C GLY A 330 8.11 13.58 -7.81
N PRO A 331 7.66 12.31 -7.80
CA PRO A 331 7.72 11.46 -6.62
C PRO A 331 9.15 11.21 -6.13
N GLU A 332 9.40 11.51 -4.85
CA GLU A 332 10.66 11.31 -4.15
C GLU A 332 10.47 10.35 -2.96
N VAL A 333 11.50 9.59 -2.60
CA VAL A 333 11.50 8.79 -1.38
C VAL A 333 11.99 9.67 -0.22
N VAL A 334 11.08 9.98 0.70
CA VAL A 334 11.30 10.94 1.79
C VAL A 334 11.37 10.21 3.13
N GLU A 335 12.35 10.58 3.93
CA GLU A 335 12.52 10.13 5.31
C GLU A 335 12.22 11.27 6.28
N LEU A 336 11.42 10.97 7.31
CA LEU A 336 11.31 11.74 8.53
C LEU A 336 11.98 10.98 9.68
N ASP A 337 12.81 11.65 10.46
CA ASP A 337 13.23 11.15 11.78
C ASP A 337 12.36 11.77 12.88
N THR A 338 11.53 10.96 13.54
CA THR A 338 10.65 11.42 14.63
C THR A 338 11.41 11.87 15.87
N ALA A 339 12.67 11.47 16.03
CA ALA A 339 13.50 11.92 17.15
C ALA A 339 13.98 13.37 16.99
N THR A 340 14.07 13.87 15.75
CA THR A 340 14.59 15.22 15.46
C THR A 340 13.60 16.11 14.72
N GLY A 341 12.49 15.55 14.21
CA GLY A 341 11.56 16.24 13.31
C GLY A 341 12.14 16.57 11.94
N ARG A 342 13.29 15.98 11.57
CA ARG A 342 14.00 16.33 10.33
C ARG A 342 13.46 15.50 9.17
N THR A 343 13.11 16.18 8.09
CA THR A 343 12.77 15.56 6.82
C THR A 343 13.87 15.71 5.79
N ARG A 344 14.04 14.70 4.94
CA ARG A 344 14.96 14.73 3.80
C ARG A 344 14.59 13.72 2.73
N VAL A 345 14.95 14.02 1.50
CA VAL A 345 14.95 13.04 0.41
C VAL A 345 16.10 12.06 0.61
N ILE A 346 15.82 10.77 0.51
CA ILE A 346 16.82 9.70 0.64
C ILE A 346 16.96 8.86 -0.64
N GLY A 347 15.97 8.87 -1.53
CA GLY A 347 16.00 8.11 -2.78
C GLY A 347 15.11 8.76 -3.84
N ALA A 348 15.40 8.46 -5.11
CA ALA A 348 14.74 9.07 -6.26
C ALA A 348 14.63 10.60 -6.15
N PRO A 349 15.74 11.33 -5.90
CA PRO A 349 15.69 12.79 -5.83
C PRO A 349 15.16 13.36 -7.14
N HIS A 350 14.28 14.35 -7.04
CA HIS A 350 13.73 15.00 -8.20
C HIS A 350 14.84 15.72 -8.98
N HIS A 351 14.79 15.56 -10.31
CA HIS A 351 15.64 16.25 -11.25
C HIS A 351 14.76 16.86 -12.32
N ASP A 352 14.88 18.17 -12.49
CA ASP A 352 14.11 18.88 -13.50
C ASP A 352 14.49 18.40 -14.91
N ALA A 353 13.51 17.87 -15.64
CA ALA A 353 13.71 17.42 -17.01
C ALA A 353 13.94 18.59 -17.99
N VAL A 354 13.43 19.76 -17.63
CA VAL A 354 13.51 21.06 -18.33
C VAL A 354 13.55 22.17 -17.28
N ASP A 355 13.77 23.43 -17.66
CA ASP A 355 13.72 24.54 -16.69
C ASP A 355 12.35 24.54 -15.94
N PRO A 356 12.33 24.57 -14.60
CA PRO A 356 11.10 24.64 -13.81
C PRO A 356 10.17 25.79 -14.15
N ALA A 357 10.67 26.84 -14.80
CA ALA A 357 9.86 27.93 -15.30
C ALA A 357 8.85 27.51 -16.39
N TYR A 358 8.98 26.32 -16.98
CA TYR A 358 7.97 25.75 -17.89
C TYR A 358 6.89 24.93 -17.17
N TYR A 359 7.03 24.68 -15.86
CA TYR A 359 6.02 23.93 -15.12
C TYR A 359 4.82 24.83 -14.81
N PRO A 360 3.58 24.36 -15.02
CA PRO A 360 2.41 25.16 -14.69
C PRO A 360 2.33 25.44 -13.20
N VAL A 361 1.71 26.57 -12.84
CA VAL A 361 1.39 26.90 -11.45
C VAL A 361 -0.07 26.51 -11.21
N PRO A 362 -0.36 25.40 -10.51
CA PRO A 362 -1.73 24.98 -10.30
C PRO A 362 -2.50 25.89 -9.34
N GLU A 363 -3.79 26.00 -9.60
CA GLU A 363 -4.77 26.59 -8.70
C GLU A 363 -5.71 25.48 -8.19
N ASP A 364 -5.74 25.26 -6.88
CA ASP A 364 -6.74 24.42 -6.25
C ASP A 364 -8.04 25.21 -6.04
N ARG A 365 -9.14 24.74 -6.65
CA ARG A 365 -10.39 25.50 -6.69
C ARG A 365 -11.59 24.61 -6.41
N THR A 366 -12.52 25.15 -5.64
CA THR A 366 -13.87 24.59 -5.47
C THR A 366 -14.86 25.40 -6.32
N PHE A 367 -15.56 24.71 -7.20
CA PHE A 367 -16.64 25.25 -8.02
C PHE A 367 -17.99 24.87 -7.41
N THR A 368 -19.01 25.68 -7.68
CA THR A 368 -20.39 25.37 -7.29
C THR A 368 -21.09 24.66 -8.45
N GLY A 369 -21.48 23.41 -8.24
CA GLY A 369 -22.27 22.63 -9.18
C GLY A 369 -23.78 22.87 -9.02
N PRO A 370 -24.60 22.15 -9.81
CA PRO A 370 -26.05 22.10 -9.61
C PRO A 370 -26.41 21.75 -8.16
N ASP A 371 -27.51 22.33 -7.68
CA ASP A 371 -28.01 22.17 -6.30
C ASP A 371 -27.04 22.65 -5.20
N GLY A 372 -26.04 23.47 -5.56
CA GLY A 372 -25.11 24.08 -4.62
C GLY A 372 -23.96 23.15 -4.17
N ARG A 373 -23.80 21.98 -4.79
CA ARG A 373 -22.75 21.03 -4.42
C ARG A 373 -21.35 21.59 -4.70
N GLU A 374 -20.41 21.31 -3.81
CA GLU A 374 -19.00 21.61 -4.02
C GLU A 374 -18.39 20.65 -5.05
N ILE A 375 -17.61 21.18 -6.00
CA ILE A 375 -16.85 20.41 -7.00
C ILE A 375 -15.39 20.86 -6.90
N HIS A 376 -14.53 19.98 -6.41
CA HIS A 376 -13.09 20.25 -6.31
C HIS A 376 -12.42 19.99 -7.67
N ALA A 377 -11.55 20.90 -8.10
CA ALA A 377 -10.79 20.77 -9.33
C ALA A 377 -9.44 21.50 -9.24
N HIS A 378 -8.44 20.91 -9.90
CA HIS A 378 -7.13 21.53 -10.08
C HIS A 378 -7.07 22.19 -11.45
N ILE A 379 -6.85 23.51 -11.48
CA ILE A 379 -6.76 24.28 -12.70
C ILE A 379 -5.28 24.57 -13.00
N TYR A 380 -4.85 24.25 -14.20
CA TYR A 380 -3.49 24.50 -14.68
C TYR A 380 -3.56 25.47 -15.86
N PRO A 381 -3.42 26.79 -15.64
CA PRO A 381 -3.39 27.75 -16.73
C PRO A 381 -2.18 27.52 -17.65
N PRO A 382 -2.26 27.91 -18.94
CA PRO A 382 -1.10 27.94 -19.81
C PRO A 382 0.01 28.80 -19.21
N HIS A 383 1.24 28.30 -19.24
CA HIS A 383 2.37 28.93 -18.57
C HIS A 383 3.66 28.67 -19.36
N SER A 384 4.33 29.74 -19.78
CA SER A 384 5.59 29.65 -20.51
C SER A 384 6.45 30.88 -20.17
N PRO A 385 7.76 30.74 -19.91
CA PRO A 385 8.65 31.88 -19.69
C PRO A 385 8.88 32.69 -20.99
N ASP A 386 8.62 32.11 -22.16
CA ASP A 386 8.97 32.69 -23.46
C ASP A 386 7.78 33.20 -24.26
N ARG A 387 6.54 32.85 -23.86
CA ARG A 387 5.34 33.03 -24.68
C ARG A 387 4.14 33.50 -23.87
N THR A 388 3.33 34.34 -24.49
CA THR A 388 1.99 34.72 -24.02
C THR A 388 0.99 34.56 -25.16
N GLY A 389 -0.28 34.31 -24.83
CA GLY A 389 -1.36 34.26 -25.83
C GLY A 389 -1.59 35.61 -26.51
N PRO A 390 -2.20 35.63 -27.71
CA PRO A 390 -2.61 36.86 -28.38
C PRO A 390 -3.57 37.70 -27.52
N GLU A 391 -3.49 39.02 -27.65
CA GLU A 391 -4.38 39.94 -26.92
C GLU A 391 -5.84 39.69 -27.30
N GLY A 392 -6.72 39.63 -26.29
CA GLY A 392 -8.17 39.44 -26.46
C GLY A 392 -8.60 37.99 -26.71
N GLU A 393 -7.68 37.06 -26.96
CA GLU A 393 -7.98 35.65 -27.15
C GLU A 393 -7.97 34.89 -25.82
N LYS A 394 -8.77 33.81 -25.75
CA LYS A 394 -8.80 32.91 -24.58
C LYS A 394 -8.07 31.61 -24.91
N PRO A 395 -7.32 31.04 -23.96
CA PRO A 395 -6.66 29.77 -24.20
C PRO A 395 -7.68 28.62 -24.31
N PRO A 396 -7.45 27.63 -25.18
CA PRO A 396 -8.16 26.37 -25.08
C PRO A 396 -7.81 25.67 -23.76
N TYR A 397 -8.71 24.81 -23.27
CA TYR A 397 -8.51 23.99 -22.09
C TYR A 397 -8.78 22.52 -22.39
N VAL A 398 -8.00 21.65 -21.76
CA VAL A 398 -8.26 20.21 -21.71
C VAL A 398 -8.91 19.91 -20.36
N VAL A 399 -10.06 19.24 -20.38
CA VAL A 399 -10.75 18.81 -19.17
C VAL A 399 -10.47 17.32 -18.97
N TRP A 400 -9.84 16.98 -17.85
CA TRP A 400 -9.57 15.60 -17.48
C TRP A 400 -10.52 15.10 -16.39
N ALA A 401 -11.04 13.90 -16.60
CA ALA A 401 -11.70 13.10 -15.59
C ALA A 401 -10.79 11.92 -15.24
N HIS A 402 -10.44 11.80 -13.96
CA HIS A 402 -9.56 10.72 -13.50
C HIS A 402 -10.24 9.34 -13.56
N GLY A 403 -9.45 8.27 -13.57
CA GLY A 403 -9.93 6.89 -13.47
C GLY A 403 -10.46 6.54 -12.07
N GLY A 404 -11.12 5.38 -11.94
CA GLY A 404 -11.73 4.90 -10.71
C GLY A 404 -13.17 4.40 -10.96
N PRO A 405 -14.22 5.21 -10.70
CA PRO A 405 -14.19 6.64 -10.38
C PRO A 405 -13.92 6.95 -8.90
N THR A 406 -13.98 5.97 -7.99
CA THR A 406 -13.64 6.17 -6.58
C THR A 406 -12.13 6.37 -6.41
N GLY A 407 -11.68 7.62 -6.32
CA GLY A 407 -10.28 8.00 -6.20
C GLY A 407 -10.14 9.52 -6.24
N HIS A 408 -8.91 10.02 -6.29
CA HIS A 408 -8.66 11.44 -6.48
C HIS A 408 -7.40 11.66 -7.33
N ALA A 409 -7.32 12.81 -8.00
CA ALA A 409 -6.11 13.25 -8.70
C ALA A 409 -5.30 14.17 -7.77
N PRO A 410 -4.05 13.85 -7.44
CA PRO A 410 -3.24 14.69 -6.57
C PRO A 410 -2.74 15.95 -7.28
N LEU A 411 -2.50 17.02 -6.51
CA LEU A 411 -1.91 18.27 -7.01
C LEU A 411 -0.38 18.22 -6.99
N VAL A 412 0.21 17.61 -8.02
CA VAL A 412 1.66 17.34 -8.13
C VAL A 412 2.18 17.64 -9.54
N LEU A 413 3.50 17.68 -9.71
CA LEU A 413 4.15 17.81 -11.00
C LEU A 413 3.81 16.59 -11.86
N ASP A 414 3.22 16.86 -13.03
CA ASP A 414 2.95 15.88 -14.05
C ASP A 414 3.30 16.49 -15.42
N LEU A 415 4.26 15.86 -16.10
CA LEU A 415 4.79 16.35 -17.37
C LEU A 415 3.80 16.18 -18.52
N GLU A 416 2.79 15.30 -18.40
CA GLU A 416 1.68 15.24 -19.35
C GLU A 416 0.84 16.53 -19.27
N ILE A 417 0.65 17.09 -18.07
CA ILE A 417 0.03 18.40 -17.88
C ILE A 417 0.90 19.51 -18.42
N ALA A 418 2.18 19.51 -18.05
CA ALA A 418 3.13 20.51 -18.53
C ALA A 418 3.20 20.55 -20.06
N TYR A 419 3.11 19.40 -20.73
CA TYR A 419 3.10 19.31 -22.20
C TYR A 419 1.97 20.12 -22.86
N PHE A 420 0.80 20.25 -22.23
CA PHE A 420 -0.31 21.04 -22.76
C PHE A 420 -0.28 22.50 -22.32
N THR A 421 0.34 22.81 -21.17
CA THR A 421 0.34 24.17 -20.62
C THR A 421 1.53 25.01 -21.09
N SER A 422 2.66 24.38 -21.48
CA SER A 422 3.94 25.06 -21.80
C SER A 422 4.05 25.65 -23.20
#